data_AF-A0A7X2M906-F1
#
_entry.id   AF-A0A7X2M906-F1
#
_cell.length_a   1.000
_cell.length_b   1.000
_cell.length_c   1.000
_cell.angle_alpha   90.00
_cell.angle_beta   90.00
_cell.angle_gamma   90.00
#
_symmetry.space_group_name_H-M   'P 1'
#
loop_
_entity.id
_entity.type
_entity.pdbx_description
1 polymer ?
#
loop_
_entity_poly.entity_id
_entity_poly.type
_entity_poly.pdbx_seq_one_letter_code
_entity_poly.pdbx_strand_id
1 'polypeptide(L)'
;MVFCCNGFAKIPEKTGAAERRFYFWNFTKRFTGASDKNFIQDVLVKDKSVLEYVLYKILHMGDIKKLSRPQEIDDTLDQYRKATYNTVHEFMNEMALPDSAGNIKLVWTMQPFRWLFELYQAWLLKDLGQHNKLTKKKFCQDIMAWCALHPDDWELRSGAVHRPKGAMEQNEPLIGEYGVTSWYGNVQTQFDSNNQPVGTTYHPFLKDTYDNALMRK
;
A
#
# COMPACT_ATOMS: atom_id res chain seq x y z
N MET A 1 -1.16 -24.86 -9.68
CA MET A 1 -2.46 -24.19 -9.89
C MET A 1 -2.26 -23.13 -10.96
N VAL A 2 -3.12 -23.08 -11.97
CA VAL A 2 -3.03 -22.13 -13.09
C VAL A 2 -4.29 -21.27 -13.06
N PHE A 3 -4.11 -19.95 -13.11
CA PHE A 3 -5.20 -18.98 -13.19
C PHE A 3 -5.07 -18.16 -14.47
N CYS A 4 -6.17 -18.00 -15.19
CA CYS A 4 -6.23 -17.19 -16.41
C CYS A 4 -7.18 -16.02 -16.16
N CYS A 5 -6.68 -14.79 -16.27
CA CYS A 5 -7.44 -13.56 -16.06
C CYS A 5 -7.04 -12.49 -17.09
N ASN A 6 -8.01 -11.66 -17.50
CA ASN A 6 -7.79 -10.60 -18.50
C ASN A 6 -7.12 -9.34 -17.94
N GLY A 7 -6.67 -9.40 -16.68
CA GLY A 7 -5.97 -8.33 -15.98
C GLY A 7 -5.38 -8.90 -14.69
N PHE A 8 -4.68 -8.08 -13.91
CA PHE A 8 -4.13 -8.54 -12.65
C PHE A 8 -5.24 -8.93 -11.66
N ALA A 9 -5.20 -10.17 -11.21
CA ALA A 9 -6.04 -10.61 -10.10
C ALA A 9 -5.71 -9.74 -8.88
N LYS A 10 -6.74 -9.08 -8.31
CA LYS A 10 -6.59 -8.36 -7.05
C LYS A 10 -6.49 -9.39 -5.94
N ILE A 11 -5.27 -9.77 -5.59
CA ILE A 11 -5.01 -10.64 -4.46
C ILE A 11 -4.98 -9.75 -3.22
N PRO A 12 -5.94 -9.88 -2.27
CA PRO A 12 -5.98 -9.07 -1.05
C PRO A 12 -4.93 -9.57 -0.06
N GLU A 13 -3.67 -9.46 -0.43
CA GLU A 13 -2.54 -9.99 0.30
C GLU A 13 -1.45 -8.92 0.31
N LYS A 14 -0.81 -8.72 1.47
CA LYS A 14 -0.02 -7.52 1.77
C LYS A 14 1.41 -7.82 2.25
N THR A 15 1.74 -9.09 2.49
CA THR A 15 3.07 -9.58 2.92
C THR A 15 4.01 -9.85 1.74
N GLY A 16 3.56 -9.58 0.50
CA GLY A 16 4.28 -9.93 -0.73
C GLY A 16 4.28 -11.44 -1.01
N ALA A 17 3.45 -12.22 -0.33
CA ALA A 17 3.29 -13.64 -0.58
C ALA A 17 2.86 -13.92 -2.01
N ALA A 18 2.03 -13.06 -2.60
CA ALA A 18 1.59 -13.17 -3.98
C ALA A 18 2.79 -13.14 -4.94
N GLU A 19 3.68 -12.16 -4.80
CA GLU A 19 4.87 -12.01 -5.65
C GLU A 19 5.86 -13.18 -5.53
N ARG A 20 5.94 -13.79 -4.34
CA ARG A 20 6.85 -14.93 -4.08
C ARG A 20 6.28 -16.27 -4.55
N ARG A 21 4.95 -16.38 -4.73
CA ARG A 21 4.26 -17.65 -5.01
C ARG A 21 3.67 -17.72 -6.41
N PHE A 22 3.41 -16.58 -7.06
CA PHE A 22 2.86 -16.53 -8.40
C PHE A 22 3.90 -16.07 -9.42
N TYR A 23 3.91 -16.74 -10.56
CA TYR A 23 4.53 -16.24 -11.77
C TYR A 23 3.46 -15.54 -12.59
N PHE A 24 3.57 -14.22 -12.74
CA PHE A 24 2.64 -13.44 -13.55
C PHE A 24 3.10 -13.49 -15.01
N TRP A 25 2.35 -14.21 -15.84
CA TRP A 25 2.64 -14.33 -17.26
C TRP A 25 1.63 -13.53 -18.08
N ASN A 26 2.11 -12.58 -18.88
CA ASN A 26 1.28 -11.79 -19.78
C ASN A 26 1.29 -12.38 -21.19
N PHE A 27 0.17 -12.93 -21.63
CA PHE A 27 0.00 -13.41 -23.01
C PHE A 27 -0.46 -12.26 -23.90
N THR A 28 0.48 -11.64 -24.61
CA THR A 28 0.21 -10.46 -25.46
C THR A 28 -0.37 -10.81 -26.83
N LYS A 29 -0.17 -12.05 -27.29
CA LYS A 29 -0.67 -12.51 -28.59
C LYS A 29 -2.18 -12.77 -28.54
N ARG A 30 -2.92 -12.16 -29.47
CA ARG A 30 -4.36 -12.39 -29.66
C ARG A 30 -4.59 -13.36 -30.83
N PHE A 31 -5.49 -14.31 -30.63
CA PHE A 31 -5.88 -15.32 -31.63
C PHE A 31 -7.34 -15.08 -32.06
N THR A 32 -7.59 -13.98 -32.75
CA THR A 32 -8.94 -13.53 -33.12
C THR A 32 -9.19 -13.49 -34.63
N GLY A 33 -8.20 -13.86 -35.45
CA GLY A 33 -8.30 -13.84 -36.91
C GLY A 33 -8.92 -15.12 -37.46
N ALA A 34 -9.62 -15.03 -38.60
CA ALA A 34 -10.13 -16.20 -39.33
C ALA A 34 -9.01 -17.14 -39.82
N SER A 35 -7.75 -16.67 -39.85
CA SER A 35 -6.55 -17.43 -40.17
C SER A 35 -5.88 -18.10 -38.96
N ASP A 36 -6.33 -17.80 -37.73
CA ASP A 36 -5.80 -18.43 -36.53
C ASP A 36 -6.32 -19.87 -36.46
N LYS A 37 -5.42 -20.83 -36.74
CA LYS A 37 -5.75 -22.24 -36.72
C LYS A 37 -5.74 -22.75 -35.27
N ASN A 38 -6.84 -23.37 -34.85
CA ASN A 38 -6.94 -24.11 -33.59
C ASN A 38 -6.07 -25.38 -33.54
N PHE A 39 -5.14 -25.55 -34.49
CA PHE A 39 -4.25 -26.70 -34.62
C PHE A 39 -3.57 -27.10 -33.30
N ILE A 40 -3.15 -26.13 -32.49
CA ILE A 40 -2.52 -26.41 -31.19
C ILE A 40 -3.51 -27.14 -30.26
N GLN A 41 -4.75 -26.66 -30.15
CA GLN A 41 -5.77 -27.20 -29.24
C GLN A 41 -6.42 -28.48 -29.78
N ASP A 42 -6.63 -28.55 -31.09
CA ASP A 42 -7.38 -29.63 -31.72
C ASP A 42 -6.52 -30.83 -32.09
N VAL A 43 -5.25 -30.58 -32.44
CA VAL A 43 -4.33 -31.60 -32.97
C VAL A 43 -3.13 -31.79 -32.03
N LEU A 44 -2.34 -30.74 -31.81
CA LEU A 44 -1.03 -30.86 -31.16
C LEU A 44 -1.12 -31.42 -29.73
N VAL A 45 -2.03 -30.89 -28.90
CA VAL A 45 -2.20 -31.35 -27.51
C VAL A 45 -2.84 -32.74 -27.37
N LYS A 46 -3.37 -33.30 -28.47
CA LYS A 46 -3.94 -34.66 -28.51
C LYS A 46 -3.01 -35.66 -29.19
N ASP A 47 -1.96 -35.18 -29.86
CA ASP A 47 -0.99 -36.04 -30.53
C ASP A 47 -0.18 -36.83 -29.50
N LYS A 48 -0.18 -38.15 -29.65
CA LYS A 48 0.48 -39.06 -28.71
C LYS A 48 1.99 -38.80 -28.62
N SER A 49 2.66 -38.52 -29.74
CA SER A 49 4.11 -38.30 -29.75
C SER A 49 4.49 -37.01 -29.01
N VAL A 50 3.65 -35.97 -29.12
CA VAL A 50 3.83 -34.72 -28.39
C VAL A 50 3.63 -34.94 -26.88
N LEU A 51 2.59 -35.67 -26.49
CA LEU A 51 2.33 -35.99 -25.09
C LEU A 51 3.47 -36.82 -24.46
N GLU A 52 3.95 -37.83 -25.19
CA GLU A 52 5.10 -38.65 -24.77
C GLU A 52 6.37 -37.80 -24.64
N TYR A 53 6.62 -36.88 -25.57
CA TYR A 53 7.74 -35.95 -25.50
C TYR A 53 7.66 -35.01 -24.29
N VAL A 54 6.49 -34.43 -24.02
CA VAL A 54 6.27 -33.56 -22.85
C VAL A 54 6.49 -34.34 -21.55
N LEU A 55 5.94 -35.55 -21.45
CA LEU A 55 6.14 -36.42 -20.29
C LEU A 55 7.62 -36.77 -20.11
N TYR A 56 8.29 -37.19 -21.19
CA TYR A 56 9.72 -37.47 -21.18
C TYR A 56 10.51 -36.28 -20.65
N LYS A 57 10.24 -35.07 -21.16
CA LYS A 57 10.92 -33.85 -20.69
C LYS A 57 10.70 -33.59 -19.21
N ILE A 58 9.46 -33.66 -18.72
CA ILE A 58 9.14 -33.43 -17.31
C ILE A 58 9.86 -34.45 -16.40
N LEU A 59 9.84 -35.74 -16.76
CA LEU A 59 10.49 -36.79 -15.98
C LEU A 59 12.02 -36.64 -15.92
N HIS A 60 12.63 -36.07 -16.97
CA HIS A 60 14.08 -35.89 -17.06
C HIS A 60 14.58 -34.51 -16.58
N MET A 61 13.69 -33.59 -16.18
CA MET A 61 14.08 -32.30 -15.63
C MET A 61 14.65 -32.40 -14.19
N GLY A 62 14.46 -33.53 -13.51
CA GLY A 62 14.92 -33.75 -12.14
C GLY A 62 14.15 -32.90 -11.11
N ASP A 63 14.77 -32.66 -9.96
CA ASP A 63 14.16 -31.85 -8.89
C ASP A 63 14.11 -30.36 -9.26
N ILE A 64 12.92 -29.89 -9.63
CA ILE A 64 12.67 -28.47 -9.91
C ILE A 64 12.55 -27.71 -8.58
N LYS A 65 13.69 -27.22 -8.07
CA LYS A 65 13.72 -26.37 -6.86
C LYS A 65 13.30 -24.93 -7.14
N LYS A 66 13.51 -24.44 -8.37
CA LYS A 66 13.13 -23.10 -8.83
C LYS A 66 12.85 -23.14 -10.33
N LEU A 67 11.73 -22.56 -10.75
CA LEU A 67 11.45 -22.35 -12.17
C LEU A 67 12.29 -21.19 -12.69
N SER A 68 12.81 -21.33 -13.91
CA SER A 68 13.44 -20.22 -14.63
C SER A 68 12.49 -19.03 -14.67
N ARG A 69 13.00 -17.84 -14.37
CA ARG A 69 12.24 -16.59 -14.41
C ARG A 69 12.80 -15.71 -15.52
N PRO A 70 12.23 -15.75 -16.73
CA PRO A 70 12.56 -14.83 -17.82
C PRO A 70 12.26 -13.37 -17.46
N GLN A 71 12.93 -12.44 -18.16
CA GLN A 71 12.78 -11.00 -17.95
C GLN A 71 11.32 -10.55 -18.12
N GLU A 72 10.56 -11.16 -19.02
CA GLU A 72 9.15 -10.81 -19.26
C GLU A 72 8.28 -11.05 -18.03
N ILE A 73 8.65 -12.01 -17.18
CA ILE A 73 7.97 -12.26 -15.91
C ILE A 73 8.34 -11.20 -14.87
N ASP A 74 9.59 -10.74 -14.86
CA ASP A 74 10.01 -9.62 -14.02
C ASP A 74 9.28 -8.34 -14.41
N ASP A 75 9.23 -8.03 -15.70
CA ASP A 75 8.53 -6.85 -16.23
C ASP A 75 7.02 -6.90 -15.91
N THR A 76 6.41 -8.10 -16.04
CA THR A 76 5.00 -8.29 -15.70
C THR A 76 4.76 -8.16 -14.19
N LEU A 77 5.69 -8.62 -13.35
CA LEU A 77 5.60 -8.42 -11.90
C LEU A 77 5.69 -6.93 -11.54
N ASP A 78 6.55 -6.16 -12.20
CA ASP A 78 6.63 -4.72 -11.95
C ASP A 78 5.37 -3.98 -12.38
N GLN A 79 4.73 -4.41 -13.47
CA GLN A 79 3.40 -3.92 -13.85
C GLN A 79 2.35 -4.30 -12.80
N TYR A 80 2.39 -5.52 -12.25
CA TYR A 80 1.51 -5.95 -11.17
C TYR A 80 1.70 -5.07 -9.93
N ARG A 81 2.94 -4.80 -9.52
CA ARG A 81 3.29 -3.92 -8.39
C ARG A 81 2.73 -2.52 -8.59
N LYS A 82 2.93 -1.93 -9.78
CA LYS A 82 2.37 -0.60 -10.12
C LYS A 82 0.84 -0.61 -10.08
N ALA A 83 0.21 -1.66 -10.60
CA ALA A 83 -1.25 -1.78 -10.63
C ALA A 83 -1.87 -2.07 -9.25
N THR A 84 -1.10 -2.67 -8.34
CA THR A 84 -1.50 -2.98 -6.96
C THR A 84 -0.92 -2.01 -5.94
N TYR A 85 -0.24 -0.97 -6.42
CA TYR A 85 0.39 0.05 -5.59
C TYR A 85 -0.63 0.68 -4.65
N ASN A 86 -0.37 0.54 -3.35
CA ASN A 86 -1.25 1.05 -2.32
C ASN A 86 -0.60 2.29 -1.69
N THR A 87 -1.00 3.46 -2.17
CA THR A 87 -0.53 4.76 -1.66
C THR A 87 -0.79 4.93 -0.16
N VAL A 88 -1.80 4.24 0.40
CA VAL A 88 -2.03 4.25 1.86
C VAL A 88 -0.93 3.49 2.59
N HIS A 89 -0.44 2.38 2.04
CA HIS A 89 0.68 1.65 2.64
C HIS A 89 1.97 2.44 2.59
N GLU A 90 2.25 3.08 1.44
CA GLU A 90 3.42 3.95 1.31
C GLU A 90 3.36 5.09 2.32
N PHE A 91 2.24 5.81 2.36
CA PHE A 91 2.00 6.86 3.35
C PHE A 91 2.20 6.36 4.78
N MET A 92 1.61 5.22 5.13
CA MET A 92 1.75 4.66 6.49
C MET A 92 3.18 4.23 6.79
N ASN A 93 3.91 3.66 5.82
CA ASN A 93 5.32 3.31 6.00
C ASN A 93 6.16 4.56 6.29
N GLU A 94 5.92 5.66 5.58
CA GLU A 94 6.66 6.89 5.76
C GLU A 94 6.33 7.59 7.09
N MET A 95 5.06 7.58 7.48
CA MET A 95 4.59 8.34 8.64
C MET A 95 4.73 7.57 9.96
N ALA A 96 4.51 6.25 9.92
CA ALA A 96 4.27 5.43 11.11
C ALA A 96 5.41 4.46 11.43
N LEU A 97 6.33 4.19 10.50
CA LEU A 97 7.52 3.38 10.78
C LEU A 97 8.73 4.25 11.11
N PRO A 98 9.70 3.72 11.87
CA PRO A 98 10.95 4.42 12.14
C PRO A 98 11.76 4.64 10.85
N ASP A 99 12.32 5.83 10.68
CA ASP A 99 13.33 6.11 9.67
C ASP A 99 14.70 5.46 10.02
N SER A 100 15.71 5.67 9.18
CA SER A 100 17.07 5.13 9.41
C SER A 100 17.73 5.59 10.71
N ALA A 101 17.23 6.67 11.32
CA ALA A 101 17.69 7.20 12.60
C ALA A 101 16.77 6.78 13.77
N GLY A 102 15.74 5.97 13.51
CA GLY A 102 14.80 5.47 14.51
C GLY A 102 13.66 6.43 14.84
N ASN A 103 13.48 7.52 14.08
CA ASN A 103 12.44 8.51 14.34
C ASN A 103 11.14 8.13 13.64
N ILE A 104 10.01 8.26 14.34
CA ILE A 104 8.67 8.10 13.77
C ILE A 104 8.06 9.49 13.59
N LYS A 105 7.59 9.82 12.39
CA LYS A 105 7.02 11.14 12.09
C LYS A 105 5.73 11.41 12.85
N LEU A 106 4.85 10.41 12.98
CA LEU A 106 3.64 10.50 13.81
C LEU A 106 4.03 10.61 15.28
N VAL A 107 3.92 11.81 15.85
CA VAL A 107 4.34 12.00 17.24
C VAL A 107 3.26 11.51 18.21
N TRP A 108 1.98 11.73 17.90
CA TRP A 108 0.89 11.24 18.74
C TRP A 108 0.91 9.72 18.91
N THR A 109 0.41 9.23 20.04
CA THR A 109 0.18 7.78 20.24
C THR A 109 -1.25 7.38 19.84
N MET A 110 -2.16 8.34 19.74
CA MET A 110 -3.50 8.17 19.17
C MET A 110 -3.69 9.15 18.02
N GLN A 111 -3.89 8.66 16.80
CA GLN A 111 -4.17 9.48 15.64
C GLN A 111 -5.66 9.40 15.32
N PRO A 112 -6.40 10.52 15.48
CA PRO A 112 -7.80 10.57 15.07
C PRO A 112 -7.93 10.20 13.59
N PHE A 113 -8.83 9.27 13.27
CA PHE A 113 -8.94 8.76 11.90
C PHE A 113 -9.26 9.86 10.87
N ARG A 114 -10.07 10.85 11.29
CA ARG A 114 -10.36 12.03 10.45
C ARG A 114 -9.09 12.84 10.13
N TRP A 115 -8.27 13.11 11.14
CA TRP A 115 -7.02 13.83 10.95
C TRP A 115 -6.08 13.06 10.04
N LEU A 116 -5.90 11.77 10.29
CA LEU A 116 -5.02 10.91 9.51
C LEU A 116 -5.43 10.83 8.03
N PHE A 117 -6.74 10.83 7.75
CA PHE A 117 -7.25 10.91 6.38
C PHE A 117 -6.96 12.25 5.72
N GLU A 118 -7.16 13.37 6.42
CA GLU A 118 -6.86 14.71 5.89
C GLU A 118 -5.34 14.89 5.66
N LEU A 119 -4.50 14.37 6.56
CA LEU A 119 -3.06 14.31 6.39
C LEU A 119 -2.66 13.50 5.15
N TYR A 120 -3.25 12.31 4.95
CA TYR A 120 -3.01 11.50 3.75
C TYR A 120 -3.39 12.25 2.46
N GLN A 121 -4.51 12.99 2.46
CA GLN A 121 -4.91 13.78 1.29
C GLN A 121 -3.90 14.89 0.98
N ALA A 122 -3.36 15.54 2.02
CA ALA A 122 -2.34 16.57 1.86
C ALA A 122 -1.00 15.99 1.41
N TRP A 123 -0.57 14.86 1.99
CA TRP A 123 0.62 14.13 1.60
C TRP A 123 0.59 13.69 0.13
N LEU A 124 -0.52 13.10 -0.32
CA LEU A 124 -0.70 12.72 -1.73
C LEU A 124 -0.49 13.90 -2.69
N LEU A 125 -1.01 15.08 -2.32
CA LEU A 125 -0.92 16.25 -3.17
C LEU A 125 0.50 16.83 -3.17
N LYS A 126 1.13 16.92 -2.00
CA LYS A 126 2.45 17.53 -1.82
C LYS A 126 3.57 16.66 -2.38
N ASP A 127 3.54 15.37 -2.08
CA ASP A 127 4.70 14.48 -2.30
C ASP A 127 4.56 13.69 -3.60
N LEU A 128 3.33 13.35 -4.01
CA LEU A 128 3.07 12.62 -5.26
C LEU A 128 2.41 13.47 -6.35
N GLY A 129 1.99 14.71 -6.07
CA GLY A 129 1.25 15.55 -7.02
C GLY A 129 -0.12 14.97 -7.39
N GLN A 130 -0.68 14.09 -6.57
CA GLN A 130 -1.93 13.38 -6.85
C GLN A 130 -3.06 13.83 -5.92
N HIS A 131 -4.27 13.92 -6.46
CA HIS A 131 -5.46 14.10 -5.62
C HIS A 131 -5.96 12.75 -5.12
N ASN A 132 -6.42 12.73 -3.86
CA ASN A 132 -7.04 11.54 -3.27
C ASN A 132 -8.30 11.12 -4.05
N LYS A 133 -8.33 9.85 -4.46
CA LYS A 133 -9.48 9.20 -5.10
C LYS A 133 -10.17 8.17 -4.19
N LEU A 134 -9.61 7.93 -3.00
CA LEU A 134 -10.13 6.93 -2.05
C LEU A 134 -11.23 7.51 -1.18
N THR A 135 -12.27 6.71 -0.94
CA THR A 135 -13.28 6.99 0.08
C THR A 135 -12.69 6.74 1.47
N LYS A 136 -13.24 7.38 2.51
CA LYS A 136 -12.86 7.12 3.92
C LYS A 136 -12.97 5.64 4.29
N LYS A 137 -13.99 4.94 3.77
CA LYS A 137 -14.18 3.50 3.99
C LYS A 137 -13.03 2.67 3.39
N LYS A 138 -12.62 2.98 2.15
CA LYS A 138 -11.51 2.28 1.50
C LYS A 138 -10.18 2.57 2.21
N PHE A 139 -9.94 3.83 2.59
CA PHE A 139 -8.79 4.22 3.41
C PHE A 139 -8.75 3.44 4.74
N CYS A 140 -9.89 3.31 5.42
CA CYS A 140 -10.00 2.51 6.65
C CYS A 140 -9.60 1.04 6.43
N GLN A 141 -10.12 0.42 5.35
CA GLN A 141 -9.76 -0.95 4.99
C GLN A 141 -8.26 -1.11 4.68
N ASP A 142 -7.67 -0.11 4.02
CA ASP A 142 -6.25 -0.15 3.69
C ASP A 142 -5.38 0.01 4.94
N ILE A 143 -5.71 0.93 5.85
CA ILE A 143 -5.04 1.05 7.15
C ILE A 143 -5.21 -0.24 7.97
N MET A 144 -6.42 -0.78 8.11
CA MET A 144 -6.65 -2.03 8.87
C MET A 144 -5.69 -3.12 8.43
N ALA A 145 -5.57 -3.30 7.12
CA ALA A 145 -4.76 -4.38 6.61
C ALA A 145 -3.26 -3.99 6.49
N TRP A 146 -2.89 -2.71 6.62
CA TRP A 146 -1.52 -2.28 6.94
C TRP A 146 -1.17 -2.60 8.40
N CYS A 147 -2.05 -2.30 9.37
CA CYS A 147 -1.86 -2.68 10.77
C CYS A 147 -1.73 -4.20 10.94
N ALA A 148 -2.42 -5.01 10.13
CA ALA A 148 -2.26 -6.46 10.13
C ALA A 148 -0.84 -6.93 9.75
N LEU A 149 -0.05 -6.10 9.07
CA LEU A 149 1.38 -6.34 8.81
C LEU A 149 2.29 -5.90 9.96
N HIS A 150 1.82 -4.97 10.80
CA HIS A 150 2.55 -4.38 11.93
C HIS A 150 1.76 -4.55 13.25
N PRO A 151 1.32 -5.78 13.60
CA PRO A 151 0.38 -5.99 14.69
C PRO A 151 0.96 -5.68 16.08
N ASP A 152 2.29 -5.70 16.22
CA ASP A 152 2.98 -5.41 17.48
C ASP A 152 3.11 -3.90 17.75
N ASP A 153 3.13 -3.09 16.68
CA ASP A 153 3.39 -1.65 16.77
C ASP A 153 2.10 -0.81 16.68
N TRP A 154 1.13 -1.25 15.89
CA TRP A 154 -0.02 -0.43 15.50
C TRP A 154 -1.35 -1.19 15.54
N GLU A 155 -2.40 -0.51 15.98
CA GLU A 155 -3.77 -1.05 16.04
C GLU A 155 -4.77 -0.01 15.52
N LEU A 156 -5.64 -0.38 14.57
CA LEU A 156 -6.79 0.45 14.23
C LEU A 156 -7.99 0.07 15.10
N ARG A 157 -8.42 0.99 15.96
CA ARG A 157 -9.63 0.83 16.77
C ARG A 157 -10.83 1.46 16.08
N SER A 158 -11.55 0.67 15.28
CA SER A 158 -12.75 1.12 14.59
C SER A 158 -14.04 0.81 15.37
N GLY A 159 -15.06 1.68 15.25
CA GLY A 159 -16.41 1.43 15.77
C GLY A 159 -16.66 1.87 17.20
N ALA A 160 -15.70 2.55 17.83
CA ALA A 160 -15.84 3.12 19.18
C ALA A 160 -15.39 4.58 19.21
N VAL A 161 -15.91 5.29 20.21
CA VAL A 161 -15.53 6.67 20.54
C VAL A 161 -14.33 6.62 21.47
N HIS A 162 -13.23 7.25 21.07
CA HIS A 162 -11.96 7.22 21.81
C HIS A 162 -11.66 8.58 22.44
N ARG A 163 -11.14 8.57 23.66
CA ARG A 163 -10.67 9.76 24.38
C ARG A 163 -9.14 9.79 24.36
N PRO A 164 -8.48 10.91 24.02
CA PRO A 164 -7.03 11.00 23.95
C PRO A 164 -6.31 10.59 25.24
N LYS A 165 -6.81 10.96 26.44
CA LYS A 165 -6.18 10.62 27.74
C LYS A 165 -4.64 10.77 27.76
N GLY A 166 -4.12 11.89 27.26
CA GLY A 166 -2.68 12.14 27.18
C GLY A 166 -2.01 11.74 25.86
N ALA A 167 -2.68 10.96 25.00
CA ALA A 167 -2.12 10.45 23.75
C ALA A 167 -1.87 11.51 22.66
N MET A 168 -2.28 12.75 22.90
CA MET A 168 -2.20 13.89 21.98
C MET A 168 -1.69 15.18 22.68
N GLU A 169 -0.91 15.04 23.76
CA GLU A 169 -0.43 16.20 24.53
C GLU A 169 0.61 17.05 23.80
N GLN A 170 1.46 16.41 22.99
CA GLN A 170 2.46 17.12 22.20
C GLN A 170 1.83 17.73 20.94
N ASN A 171 2.40 18.84 20.48
CA ASN A 171 2.02 19.43 19.20
C ASN A 171 2.44 18.50 18.06
N GLU A 172 1.58 18.35 17.06
CA GLU A 172 1.81 17.48 15.91
C GLU A 172 2.40 18.30 14.75
N PRO A 173 3.72 18.19 14.46
CA PRO A 173 4.39 19.03 13.46
C PRO A 173 3.82 18.86 12.06
N LEU A 174 3.31 17.66 11.75
CA LEU A 174 2.76 17.33 10.43
C LEU A 174 1.54 18.17 10.07
N ILE A 175 0.84 18.75 11.06
CA ILE A 175 -0.28 19.68 10.82
C ILE A 175 0.20 20.92 10.06
N GLY A 176 1.31 21.50 10.51
CA GLY A 176 1.92 22.66 9.86
C GLY A 176 2.62 22.29 8.55
N GLU A 177 3.36 21.19 8.55
CA GLU A 177 4.15 20.75 7.41
C GLU A 177 3.30 20.43 6.17
N TYR A 178 2.15 19.79 6.36
CA TYR A 178 1.24 19.41 5.28
C TYR A 178 0.02 20.34 5.16
N GLY A 179 -0.06 21.39 5.99
CA GLY A 179 -1.10 22.40 5.87
C GLY A 179 -2.51 21.87 6.16
N VAL A 180 -2.67 21.04 7.18
CA VAL A 180 -3.96 20.44 7.56
C VAL A 180 -4.80 21.48 8.34
N THR A 181 -5.30 22.48 7.62
CA THR A 181 -5.90 23.72 8.18
C THR A 181 -7.15 23.49 9.03
N SER A 182 -7.92 22.44 8.75
CA SER A 182 -9.08 21.99 9.53
C SER A 182 -8.74 21.65 10.99
N TRP A 183 -7.45 21.46 11.29
CA TRP A 183 -6.94 21.18 12.63
C TRP A 183 -6.11 22.32 13.20
N TYR A 184 -6.04 23.48 12.52
CA TYR A 184 -5.39 24.66 13.09
C TYR A 184 -6.21 25.17 14.27
N GLY A 185 -5.61 25.16 15.46
CA GLY A 185 -6.10 25.91 16.60
C GLY A 185 -5.35 27.24 16.68
N ASN A 186 -4.43 27.35 17.64
CA ASN A 186 -3.59 28.52 17.81
C ASN A 186 -2.24 28.35 17.11
N VAL A 187 -1.87 29.34 16.29
CA VAL A 187 -0.56 29.41 15.65
C VAL A 187 0.33 30.32 16.47
N GLN A 188 1.41 29.78 17.02
CA GLN A 188 2.42 30.56 17.72
C GLN A 188 3.68 30.64 16.88
N THR A 189 3.99 31.83 16.39
CA THR A 189 5.24 32.10 15.68
C THR A 189 6.24 32.69 16.65
N GLN A 190 7.36 31.99 16.86
CA GLN A 190 8.50 32.52 17.61
C GLN A 190 9.29 33.45 16.69
N PHE A 191 9.67 34.61 17.20
CA PHE A 191 10.49 35.60 16.49
C PHE A 191 11.85 35.74 17.19
N ASP A 192 12.91 35.95 16.42
CA ASP A 192 14.23 36.26 16.96
C ASP A 192 14.31 37.72 17.44
N SER A 193 15.47 38.12 17.96
CA SER A 193 15.74 39.49 18.37
C SER A 193 15.61 40.52 17.24
N ASN A 194 15.63 40.09 15.98
CA ASN A 194 15.47 40.92 14.79
C ASN A 194 14.04 40.87 14.24
N ASN A 195 13.10 40.32 15.01
CA ASN A 195 11.70 40.17 14.63
C ASN A 195 11.50 39.30 13.36
N GLN A 196 12.43 38.38 13.09
CA GLN A 196 12.32 37.37 12.04
C GLN A 196 11.72 36.07 12.60
N PRO A 197 10.78 35.43 11.90
CA PRO A 197 10.17 34.18 12.37
C PRO A 197 11.21 33.04 12.39
N VAL A 198 11.42 32.45 13.56
CA VAL A 198 12.41 31.37 13.80
C VAL A 198 11.75 29.99 13.79
N GLY A 199 10.45 29.94 14.07
CA GLY A 199 9.68 28.70 14.06
C GLY A 199 8.20 28.95 14.33
N THR A 200 7.34 28.20 13.66
CA THR A 200 5.89 28.27 13.83
C THR A 200 5.41 26.96 14.44
N THR A 201 4.82 27.05 15.63
CA THR A 201 4.19 25.91 16.31
C THR A 201 2.69 25.96 16.09
N TYR A 202 2.12 24.84 15.67
CA TYR A 202 0.69 24.69 15.43
C TYR A 202 0.08 23.91 16.59
N HIS A 203 -0.76 24.58 17.40
CA HIS A 203 -1.52 23.94 18.45
C HIS A 203 -2.89 23.51 17.90
N PRO A 204 -3.18 22.21 17.79
CA PRO A 204 -4.42 21.78 17.20
C PRO A 204 -5.63 21.99 18.10
N PHE A 205 -6.79 22.24 17.50
CA PHE A 205 -8.06 22.21 18.24
C PHE A 205 -8.47 20.76 18.51
N LEU A 206 -8.21 20.30 19.74
CA LEU A 206 -8.53 18.95 20.15
C LEU A 206 -9.98 18.84 20.63
N LYS A 207 -10.62 17.71 20.31
CA LYS A 207 -11.94 17.32 20.80
C LYS A 207 -11.78 16.37 21.97
N ASP A 208 -12.77 16.35 22.85
CA ASP A 208 -12.83 15.39 23.96
C ASP A 208 -12.85 13.94 23.48
N THR A 209 -13.43 13.71 22.30
CA THR A 209 -13.65 12.40 21.73
C THR A 209 -13.50 12.35 20.22
N TYR A 210 -13.03 11.21 19.70
CA TYR A 210 -12.86 10.96 18.28
C TYR A 210 -13.45 9.61 17.86
N ASP A 211 -14.09 9.59 16.69
CA ASP A 211 -14.60 8.37 16.07
C ASP A 211 -13.50 7.66 15.30
N ASN A 212 -13.20 6.43 15.70
CA ASN A 212 -12.08 5.63 15.20
C ASN A 212 -10.72 6.31 15.43
N ALA A 213 -9.75 5.50 15.84
CA ALA A 213 -8.39 5.98 16.01
C ALA A 213 -7.40 4.90 15.60
N LEU A 214 -6.32 5.34 14.97
CA LEU A 214 -5.10 4.55 14.92
C LEU A 214 -4.39 4.73 16.25
N MET A 215 -3.88 3.64 16.80
CA MET A 215 -3.19 3.61 18.09
C MET A 215 -1.80 3.04 17.88
N ARG A 216 -0.79 3.73 18.41
CA ARG A 216 0.55 3.18 18.62
C ARG A 216 0.55 2.39 19.93
N LYS A 217 1.15 1.20 19.90
CA LYS A 217 1.30 0.33 21.08
C LYS A 217 2.53 0.68 21.91
#